data_AF-A0A553P1U1-F1
#
_entry.id   AF-A0A553P1U1-F1
#
_cell.length_a   1.000
_cell.length_b   1.000
_cell.length_c   1.000
_cell.angle_alpha   90.00
_cell.angle_beta   90.00
_cell.angle_gamma   90.00
#
_symmetry.space_group_name_H-M   'P 1'
#
loop_
_entity.id
_entity.type
_entity.pdbx_description
1 polymer ?
#
loop_
_entity_poly.entity_id
_entity_poly.type
_entity_poly.pdbx_seq_one_letter_code
_entity_poly.pdbx_strand_id
1 'polypeptide(L)'
;MAANGSNVMLALSVLTLFLLANVSECRTPFTLINGWYKTACIAENLRGNKNYMCSRNGSMICLPGWTDEYKYCTTPICDPHCVNGNCTAPNVCTCDVGWYGADCTRCVPLPNCQNGNCSNPFECNCDNGWTGMFCDKPICKEGCVHGTCSIPGRCNCHPGWTGENCDICIRSPDCVNGYCEKPMDCICEPGYLPPDCKRPICRDGCNATYGFCKNPGECWCRPGWQGVNCDQCQTYEGCQNGFCINPWDCLCETGFTGMLCDQRVVVTNNAINSNGNAGAFINNPFAQGRSALNLGGLNKQASTPRPPLPSPPPSLPSPPSPTEASATDTDQSNLLAQSYDDIIRGNFEGR
;
A
#
# COMPACT_ATOMS: atom_id res chain seq x y z
N MET A 1 54.18 120.43 64.67
CA MET A 1 55.33 120.93 63.89
C MET A 1 55.51 119.98 62.72
N ALA A 2 55.04 120.40 61.54
CA ALA A 2 55.89 120.69 60.37
C ALA A 2 56.46 119.40 59.75
N ALA A 3 55.86 118.92 58.65
CA ALA A 3 56.35 119.16 57.27
C ALA A 3 57.33 118.03 56.86
N ASN A 4 57.45 117.56 55.63
CA ASN A 4 56.83 117.88 54.35
C ASN A 4 57.19 116.76 53.36
N GLY A 5 56.34 116.59 52.35
CA GLY A 5 56.67 116.28 50.96
C GLY A 5 57.88 115.42 50.61
N SER A 6 57.62 114.18 50.24
CA SER A 6 58.27 113.48 49.12
C SER A 6 57.44 112.25 48.72
N ASN A 7 56.15 112.44 48.42
CA ASN A 7 55.21 111.34 48.12
C ASN A 7 54.43 111.53 46.81
N VAL A 8 54.95 112.28 45.85
CA VAL A 8 54.21 112.56 44.59
C VAL A 8 54.95 112.18 43.31
N MET A 9 56.28 111.96 43.34
CA MET A 9 57.04 111.58 42.12
C MET A 9 57.38 110.08 41.99
N LEU A 10 57.15 109.26 43.03
CA LEU A 10 57.29 107.79 42.95
C LEU A 10 55.95 107.07 42.76
N ALA A 11 54.82 107.76 42.96
CA ALA A 11 53.48 107.18 42.76
C ALA A 11 53.08 107.09 41.28
N LEU A 12 53.69 107.89 40.40
CA LEU A 12 53.39 107.91 38.95
C LEU A 12 54.24 106.93 38.12
N SER A 13 55.36 106.43 38.65
CA SER A 13 56.16 105.39 38.00
C SER A 13 55.76 103.96 38.37
N VAL A 14 55.04 103.77 39.48
CA VAL A 14 54.50 102.45 39.89
C VAL A 14 53.12 102.19 39.27
N LEU A 15 52.34 103.23 38.96
CA LEU A 15 51.03 103.07 38.30
C LEU A 15 51.14 102.71 36.81
N THR A 16 52.24 103.05 36.15
CA THR A 16 52.53 102.62 34.76
C THR A 16 53.10 101.20 34.68
N LEU A 17 53.70 100.70 35.76
CA LEU A 17 54.14 99.30 35.88
C LEU A 17 53.01 98.34 36.30
N PHE A 18 51.97 98.82 36.99
CA PHE A 18 50.78 98.01 37.32
C PHE A 18 49.72 97.96 36.20
N LEU A 19 49.77 98.87 35.22
CA LEU A 19 48.87 98.86 34.05
C LEU A 19 49.40 98.02 32.87
N LEU A 20 50.61 97.45 32.96
CA LEU A 20 51.11 96.44 32.02
C LEU A 20 50.96 95.00 32.53
N ALA A 21 50.40 94.79 33.73
CA ALA A 21 50.25 93.47 34.33
C ALA A 21 48.91 92.78 34.04
N ASN A 22 47.99 93.39 33.27
CA ASN A 22 46.66 92.81 33.03
C ASN A 22 46.08 93.20 31.66
N VAL A 23 46.71 92.79 30.56
CA VAL A 23 46.00 92.50 29.31
C VAL A 23 46.72 91.35 28.61
N SER A 24 46.01 90.24 28.39
CA SER A 24 46.37 89.12 27.50
C SER A 24 47.73 88.46 27.79
N GLU A 25 47.78 87.24 28.32
CA GLU A 25 47.44 86.06 27.53
C GLU A 25 47.00 84.90 28.43
N CYS A 26 45.69 84.62 28.46
CA CYS A 26 45.23 83.24 28.50
C CYS A 26 45.54 82.62 27.12
N ARG A 27 46.82 82.42 26.82
CA ARG A 27 47.31 81.68 25.65
C ARG A 27 48.50 80.84 26.06
N THR A 28 48.23 79.78 26.81
CA THR A 28 48.62 78.51 26.20
C THR A 28 47.47 78.13 25.28
N PRO A 29 47.67 78.13 23.94
CA PRO A 29 46.71 77.48 23.06
C PRO A 29 46.55 76.05 23.56
N PHE A 30 45.33 75.52 23.46
CA PHE A 30 45.04 74.10 23.33
C PHE A 30 46.33 73.29 23.16
N THR A 31 46.66 72.42 24.13
CA THR A 31 47.63 71.32 23.99
C THR A 31 47.82 71.02 22.52
N LEU A 32 49.03 71.04 21.97
CA LEU A 32 49.27 70.80 20.54
C LEU A 32 48.61 69.49 20.09
N ILE A 33 47.34 69.58 19.65
CA ILE A 33 46.54 68.47 19.17
C ILE A 33 46.85 68.37 17.68
N ASN A 34 48.00 67.81 17.35
CA ASN A 34 48.33 67.46 15.99
C ASN A 34 47.50 66.24 15.62
N GLY A 35 46.28 66.46 15.13
CA GLY A 35 45.45 65.39 14.62
C GLY A 35 44.11 65.85 14.05
N TRP A 36 43.65 65.12 13.05
CA TRP A 36 42.38 65.30 12.34
C TRP A 36 41.15 65.16 13.27
N TYR A 37 41.30 64.56 14.47
CA TYR A 37 40.25 64.39 15.47
C TYR A 37 39.81 65.68 16.18
N LYS A 38 40.56 66.79 16.06
CA LYS A 38 40.22 68.10 16.66
C LYS A 38 38.88 68.66 16.16
N THR A 39 38.51 68.36 14.91
CA THR A 39 37.24 68.78 14.31
C THR A 39 36.07 67.93 14.83
N ALA A 40 36.28 66.67 15.21
CA ALA A 40 35.23 65.80 15.74
C ALA A 40 34.70 66.30 17.10
N CYS A 41 35.60 66.77 17.97
CA CYS A 41 35.30 67.12 19.36
C CYS A 41 34.83 68.56 19.61
N ILE A 42 34.26 69.23 18.61
CA ILE A 42 33.62 70.54 18.78
C ILE A 42 32.17 70.40 19.24
N ALA A 43 31.67 71.37 20.02
CA ALA A 43 30.33 71.32 20.61
C ALA A 43 29.20 71.14 19.59
N GLU A 44 29.37 71.63 18.36
CA GLU A 44 28.39 71.47 17.26
C GLU A 44 28.29 70.01 16.79
N ASN A 45 29.42 69.34 16.56
CA ASN A 45 29.47 67.95 16.13
C ASN A 45 29.00 66.98 17.22
N LEU A 46 29.20 67.32 18.49
CA LEU A 46 28.72 66.53 19.63
C LEU A 46 27.19 66.59 19.82
N ARG A 47 26.50 67.66 19.38
CA ARG A 47 25.05 67.79 19.55
C ARG A 47 24.25 66.79 18.71
N GLY A 48 24.80 66.33 17.59
CA GLY A 48 24.13 65.42 16.66
C GLY A 48 24.71 64.00 16.65
N ASN A 49 25.78 63.74 17.40
CA ASN A 49 26.48 62.46 17.38
C ASN A 49 26.01 61.55 18.53
N LYS A 50 25.80 60.26 18.23
CA LYS A 50 25.39 59.23 19.19
C LYS A 50 26.32 58.00 19.19
N ASN A 51 27.51 58.13 18.61
CA ASN A 51 28.42 57.03 18.32
C ASN A 51 29.82 57.21 18.95
N TYR A 52 30.22 58.42 19.34
CA TYR A 52 31.46 58.67 20.07
C TYR A 52 31.32 59.73 21.16
N MET A 53 32.26 59.72 22.09
CA MET A 53 32.49 60.77 23.08
C MET A 53 33.92 61.29 22.99
N CYS A 54 34.21 62.44 23.61
CA CYS A 54 35.54 63.04 23.62
C CYS A 54 36.12 63.04 25.04
N SER A 55 37.38 62.61 25.16
CA SER A 55 38.13 62.67 26.42
C SER A 55 38.48 64.11 26.78
N ARG A 56 38.92 64.33 28.04
CA ARG A 56 39.37 65.65 28.53
C ARG A 56 40.53 66.23 27.73
N ASN A 57 41.32 65.37 27.09
CA ASN A 57 42.46 65.76 26.24
C ASN A 57 42.06 66.00 24.78
N GLY A 58 40.76 65.92 24.45
CA GLY A 58 40.23 66.13 23.10
C GLY A 58 40.36 64.94 22.16
N SER A 59 40.73 63.75 22.65
CA SER A 59 40.74 62.51 21.85
C SER A 59 39.34 61.92 21.72
N MET A 60 39.00 61.41 20.53
CA MET A 60 37.74 60.70 20.31
C MET A 60 37.78 59.27 20.89
N ILE A 61 36.64 58.80 21.40
CA ILE A 61 36.45 57.46 21.94
C ILE A 61 35.12 56.94 21.42
N CYS A 62 35.12 55.83 20.67
CA CYS A 62 33.88 55.21 20.19
C CYS A 62 33.03 54.68 21.35
N LEU A 63 31.71 54.84 21.23
CA LEU A 63 30.76 54.25 22.18
C LEU A 63 30.66 52.72 21.95
N PRO A 64 30.17 51.96 22.95
CA PRO A 64 30.01 50.51 22.81
C PRO A 64 29.23 50.13 21.55
N GLY A 65 29.76 49.17 20.80
CA GLY A 65 29.15 48.72 19.55
C GLY A 65 29.54 49.54 18.31
N TRP A 66 30.43 50.52 18.41
CA TRP A 66 30.98 51.27 17.27
C TRP A 66 32.50 51.15 17.20
N THR A 67 33.04 51.20 15.99
CA THR A 67 34.47 51.09 15.69
C THR A 67 34.87 52.09 14.61
N ASP A 68 36.15 52.04 14.23
CA ASP A 68 36.78 52.88 13.21
C ASP A 68 36.78 54.36 13.61
N GLU A 69 37.74 54.70 14.48
CA GLU A 69 37.98 56.07 14.92
C GLU A 69 38.20 57.00 13.72
N TYR A 70 38.98 56.56 12.72
CA TYR A 70 39.28 57.31 11.49
C TYR A 70 38.03 57.70 10.68
N LYS A 71 36.92 56.98 10.90
CA LYS A 71 35.62 57.26 10.28
C LYS A 71 34.57 57.72 11.30
N TYR A 72 34.97 58.50 12.30
CA TYR A 72 34.05 59.14 13.27
C TYR A 72 33.14 58.14 14.00
N CYS A 73 33.65 56.93 14.27
CA CYS A 73 32.90 55.85 14.90
C CYS A 73 31.56 55.55 14.19
N THR A 74 31.51 55.68 12.86
CA THR A 74 30.30 55.44 12.07
C THR A 74 30.15 53.99 11.62
N THR A 75 31.16 53.16 11.86
CA THR A 75 31.14 51.73 11.53
C THR A 75 30.62 50.97 12.75
N PRO A 76 29.44 50.33 12.69
CA PRO A 76 28.93 49.51 13.80
C PRO A 76 29.69 48.19 13.92
N ILE A 77 29.67 47.61 15.12
CA ILE A 77 30.22 46.29 15.43
C ILE A 77 29.05 45.31 15.52
N CYS A 78 29.18 44.17 14.83
CA CYS A 78 28.26 43.05 14.94
C CYS A 78 29.04 41.81 15.39
N ASP A 79 28.63 41.23 16.53
CA ASP A 79 29.14 39.96 17.04
C ASP A 79 27.96 39.04 17.41
N PRO A 80 27.74 37.93 16.68
CA PRO A 80 28.55 37.42 15.57
C PRO A 80 28.53 38.30 14.32
N HIS A 81 29.57 38.16 13.49
CA HIS A 81 29.71 38.90 12.23
C HIS A 81 28.61 38.53 11.24
N CYS A 82 28.07 39.51 10.51
CA CYS A 82 27.08 39.29 9.46
C CYS A 82 27.72 38.59 8.25
N VAL A 83 27.32 37.36 7.93
CA VAL A 83 27.96 36.56 6.87
C VAL A 83 27.49 36.99 5.48
N ASN A 84 26.17 36.93 5.23
CA ASN A 84 25.54 37.33 3.96
C ASN A 84 24.70 38.59 4.15
N GLY A 85 25.35 39.68 4.53
CA GLY A 85 24.70 40.95 4.76
C GLY A 85 25.65 41.99 5.31
N ASN A 86 25.09 43.13 5.73
CA ASN A 86 25.87 44.24 6.25
C ASN A 86 25.44 44.62 7.67
N CYS A 87 26.39 45.05 8.49
CA CYS A 87 26.14 45.56 9.83
C CYS A 87 25.67 47.02 9.72
N THR A 88 24.40 47.29 10.01
CA THR A 88 23.79 48.63 9.84
C THR A 88 23.62 49.40 11.15
N ALA A 89 23.61 48.68 12.27
CA ALA A 89 23.68 49.24 13.61
C ALA A 89 24.38 48.21 14.54
N PRO A 90 24.79 48.61 15.76
CA PRO A 90 25.45 47.68 16.69
C PRO A 90 24.63 46.40 16.88
N ASN A 91 25.22 45.25 16.56
CA ASN A 91 24.59 43.92 16.57
C ASN A 91 23.30 43.80 15.74
N VAL A 92 23.13 44.64 14.72
CA VAL A 92 22.01 44.56 13.78
C VAL A 92 22.55 44.30 12.37
N CYS A 93 22.33 43.09 11.90
CA CYS A 93 22.61 42.70 10.53
C CYS A 93 21.40 42.97 9.63
N THR A 94 21.65 43.58 8.47
CA THR A 94 20.69 43.66 7.37
C THR A 94 21.13 42.67 6.30
N CYS A 95 20.35 41.60 6.14
CA CYS A 95 20.71 40.48 5.29
C CYS A 95 20.48 40.76 3.81
N ASP A 96 21.32 40.16 2.98
CA ASP A 96 21.16 40.17 1.52
C ASP A 96 19.90 39.38 1.13
N VAL A 97 19.41 39.64 -0.09
CA VAL A 97 18.19 39.01 -0.60
C VAL A 97 18.35 37.49 -0.57
N GLY A 98 17.41 36.83 0.12
CA GLY A 98 17.40 35.38 0.25
C GLY A 98 18.17 34.85 1.46
N TRP A 99 18.65 35.71 2.36
CA TRP A 99 19.22 35.34 3.65
C TRP A 99 18.42 35.94 4.82
N TYR A 100 18.45 35.28 5.97
CA TYR A 100 17.82 35.73 7.20
C TYR A 100 18.54 35.20 8.44
N GLY A 101 18.05 35.59 9.62
CA GLY A 101 18.67 35.29 10.91
C GLY A 101 19.42 36.48 11.49
N ALA A 102 19.89 36.36 12.73
CA ALA A 102 20.57 37.45 13.42
C ALA A 102 21.93 37.80 12.78
N ASP A 103 22.58 36.82 12.16
CA ASP A 103 23.91 36.87 11.55
C ASP A 103 23.89 36.62 10.03
N CYS A 104 22.69 36.55 9.43
CA CYS A 104 22.48 36.29 8.00
C CYS A 104 23.10 34.98 7.49
N THR A 105 23.13 33.94 8.33
CA THR A 105 23.64 32.61 7.97
C THR A 105 22.58 31.65 7.47
N ARG A 106 21.28 31.96 7.67
CA ARG A 106 20.18 31.07 7.25
C ARG A 106 19.66 31.50 5.88
N CYS A 107 19.65 30.58 4.93
CA CYS A 107 19.09 30.82 3.61
C CYS A 107 17.57 30.72 3.63
N VAL A 108 16.91 31.55 2.81
CA VAL A 108 15.48 31.42 2.51
C VAL A 108 15.33 30.33 1.44
N PRO A 109 14.60 29.24 1.69
CA PRO A 109 14.42 28.18 0.69
C PRO A 109 13.51 28.65 -0.45
N LEU A 110 13.47 27.86 -1.53
CA LEU A 110 12.55 28.10 -2.64
C LEU A 110 11.09 28.17 -2.12
N PRO A 111 10.25 29.11 -2.60
CA PRO A 111 8.85 29.16 -2.20
C PRO A 111 8.15 27.81 -2.42
N ASN A 112 7.31 27.40 -1.47
CA ASN A 112 6.62 26.11 -1.44
C ASN A 112 7.54 24.88 -1.25
N CYS A 113 8.78 25.04 -0.80
CA CYS A 113 9.61 23.93 -0.32
C CYS A 113 8.97 23.31 0.94
N GLN A 114 8.54 22.04 0.86
CA GLN A 114 7.81 21.38 1.95
C GLN A 114 8.71 20.50 2.83
N ASN A 115 9.39 19.52 2.23
CA ASN A 115 10.22 18.53 2.93
C ASN A 115 11.68 18.65 2.48
N GLY A 116 12.27 19.80 2.74
CA GLY A 116 13.65 20.07 2.35
C GLY A 116 14.24 21.30 3.02
N ASN A 117 15.53 21.47 2.79
CA ASN A 117 16.35 22.58 3.28
C ASN A 117 17.01 23.33 2.11
N CYS A 118 17.66 24.45 2.37
CA CYS A 118 18.52 25.13 1.42
C CYS A 118 19.97 25.14 1.91
N SER A 119 20.91 25.18 0.96
CA SER A 119 22.32 25.48 1.24
C SER A 119 22.66 26.89 0.74
N ASN A 120 22.07 27.28 -0.39
CA ASN A 120 22.05 28.65 -0.88
C ASN A 120 20.60 29.17 -0.99
N PRO A 121 20.41 30.50 -1.07
CA PRO A 121 19.08 31.07 -1.23
C PRO A 121 18.32 30.50 -2.42
N PHE A 122 17.02 30.31 -2.23
CA PHE A 122 16.06 29.86 -3.23
C PHE A 122 16.33 28.45 -3.80
N GLU A 123 17.08 27.63 -3.07
CA GLU A 123 17.18 26.18 -3.31
C GLU A 123 16.16 25.41 -2.45
N CYS A 124 15.89 24.16 -2.84
CA CYS A 124 15.12 23.20 -2.03
C CYS A 124 15.75 21.81 -2.21
N ASN A 125 16.69 21.51 -1.33
CA ASN A 125 17.39 20.24 -1.20
C ASN A 125 16.51 19.29 -0.38
N CYS A 126 15.97 18.26 -1.03
CA CYS A 126 14.98 17.38 -0.42
C CYS A 126 15.56 16.53 0.71
N ASP A 127 14.75 16.37 1.75
CA ASP A 127 15.01 15.40 2.80
C ASP A 127 14.93 13.97 2.24
N ASN A 128 15.56 13.03 2.96
CA ASN A 128 15.56 11.63 2.57
C ASN A 128 14.12 11.10 2.37
N GLY A 129 13.88 10.51 1.21
CA GLY A 129 12.57 9.96 0.84
C GLY A 129 11.65 10.95 0.14
N TRP A 130 12.08 12.18 -0.15
CA TRP A 130 11.32 13.16 -0.93
C TRP A 130 12.02 13.53 -2.23
N THR A 131 11.24 13.95 -3.21
CA THR A 131 11.71 14.34 -4.54
C THR A 131 10.83 15.43 -5.16
N GLY A 132 11.21 15.89 -6.34
CA GLY A 132 10.60 17.02 -7.03
C GLY A 132 11.26 18.35 -6.67
N MET A 133 10.93 19.39 -7.43
CA MET A 133 11.51 20.74 -7.29
C MET A 133 11.15 21.41 -5.96
N PHE A 134 10.04 21.00 -5.35
CA PHE A 134 9.53 21.54 -4.09
C PHE A 134 9.57 20.53 -2.94
N CYS A 135 10.17 19.34 -3.19
CA CYS A 135 10.20 18.23 -2.24
C CYS A 135 8.80 17.85 -1.71
N ASP A 136 7.82 17.95 -2.60
CA ASP A 136 6.40 17.69 -2.39
C ASP A 136 5.98 16.27 -2.79
N LYS A 137 6.86 15.55 -3.49
CA LYS A 137 6.60 14.19 -3.97
C LYS A 137 7.34 13.18 -3.10
N PRO A 138 6.64 12.27 -2.41
CA PRO A 138 7.30 11.20 -1.69
C PRO A 138 7.88 10.18 -2.69
N ILE A 139 9.03 9.61 -2.35
CA ILE A 139 9.63 8.48 -3.06
C ILE A 139 8.98 7.21 -2.51
N CYS A 140 8.30 6.48 -3.38
CA CYS A 140 7.62 5.24 -2.99
C CYS A 140 8.63 4.15 -2.62
N LYS A 141 8.13 3.08 -2.00
CA LYS A 141 8.93 1.88 -1.75
C LYS A 141 9.58 1.40 -3.06
N GLU A 142 10.83 0.97 -2.99
CA GLU A 142 11.50 0.35 -4.12
C GLU A 142 10.70 -0.86 -4.63
N GLY A 143 10.49 -0.93 -5.95
CA GLY A 143 9.68 -1.96 -6.59
C GLY A 143 8.16 -1.69 -6.59
N CYS A 144 7.68 -0.55 -6.13
CA CYS A 144 6.27 -0.17 -6.24
C CYS A 144 5.87 0.05 -7.71
N VAL A 145 5.23 -0.94 -8.34
CA VAL A 145 4.90 -0.90 -9.78
C VAL A 145 3.51 -0.32 -10.03
N HIS A 146 2.46 -0.96 -9.48
CA HIS A 146 1.07 -0.55 -9.68
C HIS A 146 0.49 0.07 -8.41
N GLY A 147 1.17 1.08 -7.88
CA GLY A 147 0.73 1.78 -6.69
C GLY A 147 1.20 3.22 -6.61
N THR A 148 0.66 3.93 -5.62
CA THR A 148 1.05 5.30 -5.28
C THR A 148 1.42 5.40 -3.81
N CYS A 149 2.20 6.42 -3.47
CA CYS A 149 2.61 6.69 -2.10
C CYS A 149 2.21 8.11 -1.70
N SER A 150 1.68 8.26 -0.50
CA SER A 150 1.44 9.56 0.14
C SER A 150 2.50 9.90 1.20
N ILE A 151 3.28 8.89 1.60
CA ILE A 151 4.40 9.01 2.52
C ILE A 151 5.58 8.20 1.95
N PRO A 152 6.83 8.62 2.18
CA PRO A 152 8.00 7.91 1.69
C PRO A 152 8.04 6.45 2.12
N GLY A 153 8.47 5.56 1.21
CA GLY A 153 8.68 4.14 1.51
C GLY A 153 7.42 3.29 1.68
N ARG A 154 6.22 3.83 1.48
CA ARG A 154 4.95 3.07 1.55
C ARG A 154 4.28 3.00 0.18
N CYS A 155 4.02 1.80 -0.33
CA CYS A 155 3.27 1.59 -1.58
C CYS A 155 1.81 1.28 -1.27
N ASN A 156 0.87 2.06 -1.79
CA ASN A 156 -0.57 1.78 -1.73
C ASN A 156 -1.02 1.28 -3.10
N CYS A 157 -1.54 0.07 -3.16
CA CYS A 157 -1.86 -0.57 -4.43
C CYS A 157 -3.07 0.07 -5.12
N HIS A 158 -2.99 0.17 -6.44
CA HIS A 158 -4.14 0.46 -7.27
C HIS A 158 -5.16 -0.69 -7.19
N PRO A 159 -6.45 -0.41 -7.45
CA PRO A 159 -7.48 -1.44 -7.46
C PRO A 159 -7.09 -2.62 -8.37
N GLY A 160 -7.25 -3.83 -7.84
CA GLY A 160 -6.91 -5.06 -8.58
C GLY A 160 -5.45 -5.53 -8.46
N TRP A 161 -4.62 -4.82 -7.70
CA TRP A 161 -3.26 -5.23 -7.36
C TRP A 161 -3.11 -5.41 -5.85
N THR A 162 -2.19 -6.28 -5.44
CA THR A 162 -1.90 -6.61 -4.04
C THR A 162 -0.41 -6.94 -3.89
N GLY A 163 -0.01 -7.32 -2.67
CA GLY A 163 1.38 -7.50 -2.30
C GLY A 163 2.03 -6.21 -1.80
N GLU A 164 3.22 -6.33 -1.22
CA GLU A 164 3.94 -5.20 -0.61
C GLU A 164 4.43 -4.18 -1.66
N ASN A 165 4.62 -4.64 -2.89
CA ASN A 165 5.13 -3.87 -4.02
C ASN A 165 4.05 -3.62 -5.10
N CYS A 166 2.81 -4.06 -4.85
CA CYS A 166 1.68 -3.94 -5.79
C CYS A 166 1.99 -4.54 -7.17
N ASP A 167 2.66 -5.68 -7.16
CA ASP A 167 3.12 -6.47 -8.30
C ASP A 167 2.33 -7.77 -8.47
N ILE A 168 1.47 -8.13 -7.50
CA ILE A 168 0.62 -9.32 -7.57
C ILE A 168 -0.77 -8.88 -8.03
N CYS A 169 -1.26 -9.43 -9.14
CA CYS A 169 -2.62 -9.18 -9.60
C CYS A 169 -3.64 -9.94 -8.73
N ILE A 170 -4.81 -9.35 -8.56
CA ILE A 170 -5.97 -10.01 -7.93
C ILE A 170 -6.75 -10.71 -9.05
N ARG A 171 -6.85 -12.04 -8.95
CA ARG A 171 -7.64 -12.89 -9.87
C ARG A 171 -9.13 -12.58 -9.73
N SER A 172 -9.91 -12.92 -10.77
CA SER A 172 -11.38 -12.90 -10.64
C SER A 172 -11.86 -13.76 -9.45
N PRO A 173 -12.92 -13.35 -8.72
CA PRO A 173 -13.35 -14.02 -7.48
C PRO A 173 -13.63 -15.52 -7.61
N ASP A 174 -14.12 -15.95 -8.78
CA ASP A 174 -14.45 -17.35 -9.07
C ASP A 174 -13.26 -18.18 -9.58
N CYS A 175 -12.08 -17.58 -9.70
CA CYS A 175 -10.89 -18.23 -10.24
C CYS A 175 -10.28 -19.20 -9.23
N VAL A 176 -10.49 -20.50 -9.42
CA VAL A 176 -9.98 -21.53 -8.52
C VAL A 176 -8.58 -22.00 -8.97
N ASN A 177 -8.50 -22.76 -10.06
CA ASN A 177 -7.26 -23.35 -10.58
C ASN A 177 -6.71 -22.54 -11.76
N GLY A 178 -6.40 -21.28 -11.51
CA GLY A 178 -5.90 -20.36 -12.52
C GLY A 178 -5.03 -19.25 -11.93
N TYR A 179 -4.34 -18.51 -12.79
CA TYR A 179 -3.54 -17.34 -12.43
C TYR A 179 -4.02 -16.10 -13.19
N CYS A 180 -3.44 -14.94 -12.89
CA CYS A 180 -3.72 -13.70 -13.62
C CYS A 180 -2.44 -13.10 -14.16
N GLU A 181 -2.55 -12.41 -15.30
CA GLU A 181 -1.52 -11.49 -15.80
C GLU A 181 -1.97 -10.03 -15.66
N LYS A 182 -3.28 -9.81 -15.70
CA LYS A 182 -3.93 -8.52 -15.46
C LYS A 182 -4.98 -8.67 -14.35
N PRO A 183 -5.30 -7.57 -13.64
CA PRO A 183 -6.35 -7.61 -12.64
C PRO A 183 -7.66 -8.16 -13.19
N MET A 184 -8.34 -8.96 -12.38
CA MET A 184 -9.63 -9.59 -12.68
C MET A 184 -9.63 -10.64 -13.81
N ASP A 185 -8.48 -10.94 -14.42
CA ASP A 185 -8.39 -12.07 -15.34
C ASP A 185 -8.31 -13.41 -14.58
N CYS A 186 -8.64 -14.50 -15.28
CA CYS A 186 -8.44 -15.86 -14.82
C CYS A 186 -7.96 -16.73 -16.00
N ILE A 187 -6.67 -17.02 -16.01
CA ILE A 187 -6.01 -17.88 -16.98
C ILE A 187 -5.88 -19.26 -16.35
N CYS A 188 -6.54 -20.26 -16.93
CA CYS A 188 -6.59 -21.59 -16.34
C CYS A 188 -5.25 -22.29 -16.41
N GLU A 189 -4.91 -22.98 -15.32
CA GLU A 189 -3.83 -23.93 -15.33
C GLU A 189 -4.13 -25.08 -16.31
N PRO A 190 -3.09 -25.74 -16.85
CA PRO A 190 -3.27 -26.85 -17.76
C PRO A 190 -4.20 -27.93 -17.16
N GLY A 191 -5.20 -28.34 -17.95
CA GLY A 191 -6.18 -29.33 -17.51
C GLY A 191 -7.46 -28.75 -16.89
N TYR A 192 -7.64 -27.44 -16.85
CA TYR A 192 -8.90 -26.79 -16.44
C TYR A 192 -9.53 -25.99 -17.57
N LEU A 193 -10.86 -25.90 -17.56
CA LEU A 193 -11.63 -25.20 -18.58
C LEU A 193 -11.99 -23.77 -18.13
N PRO A 194 -11.92 -22.78 -19.03
CA PRO A 194 -12.42 -21.42 -18.81
C PRO A 194 -13.95 -21.38 -18.59
N PRO A 195 -14.50 -20.28 -18.01
CA PRO A 195 -13.80 -19.03 -17.63
C PRO A 195 -13.30 -18.99 -16.17
N ASP A 196 -13.78 -19.87 -15.31
CA ASP A 196 -13.55 -19.86 -13.85
C ASP A 196 -12.54 -20.91 -13.37
N CYS A 197 -12.07 -21.77 -14.28
CA CYS A 197 -11.10 -22.83 -14.02
C CYS A 197 -11.55 -23.78 -12.90
N LYS A 198 -12.88 -23.92 -12.72
CA LYS A 198 -13.49 -24.85 -11.77
C LYS A 198 -13.62 -26.24 -12.35
N ARG A 199 -13.83 -26.34 -13.67
CA ARG A 199 -14.09 -27.61 -14.36
C ARG A 199 -12.79 -28.24 -14.85
N PRO A 200 -12.42 -29.44 -14.39
CA PRO A 200 -11.28 -30.17 -14.93
C PRO A 200 -11.61 -30.76 -16.31
N ILE A 201 -10.57 -30.92 -17.12
CA ILE A 201 -10.58 -31.65 -18.39
C ILE A 201 -10.35 -33.12 -18.06
N CYS A 202 -11.37 -33.95 -18.29
CA CYS A 202 -11.26 -35.39 -18.08
C CYS A 202 -10.26 -36.01 -19.05
N ARG A 203 -9.88 -37.25 -18.79
CA ARG A 203 -9.04 -38.03 -19.71
C ARG A 203 -9.57 -37.99 -21.14
N ASP A 204 -8.67 -37.90 -22.11
CA ASP A 204 -9.03 -38.00 -23.52
C ASP A 204 -9.79 -39.30 -23.80
N GLY A 205 -10.96 -39.17 -24.43
CA GLY A 205 -11.85 -40.30 -24.71
C GLY A 205 -12.80 -40.68 -23.57
N CYS A 206 -12.74 -40.04 -22.40
CA CYS A 206 -13.71 -40.26 -21.33
C CYS A 206 -15.13 -39.92 -21.81
N ASN A 207 -16.07 -40.85 -21.64
CA ASN A 207 -17.44 -40.68 -22.11
C ASN A 207 -18.11 -39.50 -21.38
N ALA A 208 -18.61 -38.51 -22.12
CA ALA A 208 -19.19 -37.30 -21.54
C ALA A 208 -20.53 -37.53 -20.80
N THR A 209 -21.23 -38.63 -21.10
CA THR A 209 -22.51 -38.97 -20.48
C THR A 209 -22.30 -39.87 -19.26
N TYR A 210 -21.42 -40.86 -19.40
CA TYR A 210 -21.26 -41.95 -18.42
C TYR A 210 -19.95 -41.89 -17.62
N GLY A 211 -19.07 -40.95 -17.94
CA GLY A 211 -17.87 -40.62 -17.18
C GLY A 211 -17.95 -39.25 -16.51
N PHE A 212 -17.12 -39.02 -15.50
CA PHE A 212 -16.85 -37.71 -14.92
C PHE A 212 -15.45 -37.67 -14.29
N CYS A 213 -14.94 -36.48 -13.99
CA CYS A 213 -13.63 -36.32 -13.36
C CYS A 213 -13.68 -35.24 -12.27
N LYS A 214 -12.87 -35.42 -11.23
CA LYS A 214 -12.65 -34.42 -10.17
C LYS A 214 -11.32 -33.72 -10.34
N ASN A 215 -10.30 -34.44 -10.82
CA ASN A 215 -9.01 -33.89 -11.21
C ASN A 215 -8.79 -34.06 -12.72
N PRO A 216 -7.93 -33.22 -13.33
CA PRO A 216 -7.59 -33.35 -14.75
C PRO A 216 -7.00 -34.73 -15.10
N GLY A 217 -7.37 -35.27 -16.26
CA GLY A 217 -6.84 -36.55 -16.77
C GLY A 217 -7.41 -37.82 -16.11
N GLU A 218 -8.33 -37.69 -15.15
CA GLU A 218 -9.09 -38.79 -14.60
C GLU A 218 -10.34 -39.11 -15.43
N CYS A 219 -10.86 -40.33 -15.28
CA CYS A 219 -12.17 -40.72 -15.79
C CYS A 219 -12.79 -41.72 -14.81
N TRP A 220 -13.85 -41.30 -14.14
CA TRP A 220 -14.63 -42.09 -13.20
C TRP A 220 -15.95 -42.47 -13.83
N CYS A 221 -16.27 -43.77 -13.84
CA CYS A 221 -17.48 -44.26 -14.47
C CYS A 221 -18.69 -44.12 -13.56
N ARG A 222 -19.82 -43.72 -14.13
CA ARG A 222 -21.12 -43.78 -13.48
C ARG A 222 -21.52 -45.25 -13.27
N PRO A 223 -22.36 -45.54 -12.26
CA PRO A 223 -22.79 -46.90 -11.98
C PRO A 223 -23.34 -47.62 -13.23
N GLY A 224 -22.85 -48.84 -13.46
CA GLY A 224 -23.27 -49.68 -14.59
C GLY A 224 -22.47 -49.45 -15.89
N TRP A 225 -21.46 -48.57 -15.84
CA TRP A 225 -20.46 -48.39 -16.88
C TRP A 225 -19.07 -48.73 -16.35
N GLN A 226 -18.22 -49.22 -17.24
CA GLN A 226 -16.87 -49.68 -16.94
C GLN A 226 -15.93 -49.37 -18.12
N GLY A 227 -14.68 -49.81 -17.98
CA GLY A 227 -13.61 -49.54 -18.94
C GLY A 227 -12.90 -48.21 -18.66
N VAL A 228 -11.76 -47.99 -19.32
CA VAL A 228 -10.89 -46.81 -19.10
C VAL A 228 -11.59 -45.51 -19.50
N ASN A 229 -12.54 -45.60 -20.44
CA ASN A 229 -13.28 -44.48 -21.02
C ASN A 229 -14.76 -44.45 -20.60
N CYS A 230 -15.21 -45.37 -19.75
CA CYS A 230 -16.62 -45.47 -19.32
C CYS A 230 -17.61 -45.61 -20.48
N ASP A 231 -17.18 -46.27 -21.56
CA ASP A 231 -17.94 -46.52 -22.78
C ASP A 231 -18.44 -47.97 -22.89
N GLN A 232 -18.06 -48.82 -21.94
CA GLN A 232 -18.50 -50.21 -21.87
C GLN A 232 -19.56 -50.37 -20.78
N CYS A 233 -20.66 -51.04 -21.10
CA CYS A 233 -21.64 -51.40 -20.08
C CYS A 233 -21.07 -52.51 -19.17
N GLN A 234 -21.47 -52.48 -17.91
CA GLN A 234 -21.22 -53.55 -16.95
C GLN A 234 -22.41 -54.50 -16.98
N THR A 235 -22.16 -55.80 -17.11
CA THR A 235 -23.20 -56.84 -16.99
C THR A 235 -23.63 -57.01 -15.53
N TYR A 236 -24.79 -57.63 -15.30
CA TYR A 236 -25.21 -57.98 -13.93
C TYR A 236 -24.18 -58.91 -13.26
N GLU A 237 -23.97 -58.74 -11.95
CA GLU A 237 -23.02 -59.59 -11.22
C GLU A 237 -23.40 -61.07 -11.32
N GLY A 238 -22.44 -61.90 -11.74
CA GLY A 238 -22.67 -63.33 -11.97
C GLY A 238 -23.06 -63.71 -13.40
N CYS A 239 -23.19 -62.74 -14.32
CA CYS A 239 -23.37 -63.01 -15.75
C CYS A 239 -22.14 -63.73 -16.31
N GLN A 240 -22.28 -64.98 -16.75
CA GLN A 240 -21.15 -65.80 -17.20
C GLN A 240 -20.96 -65.76 -18.72
N ASN A 241 -21.99 -66.14 -19.48
CA ASN A 241 -21.92 -66.28 -20.94
C ASN A 241 -22.93 -65.34 -21.62
N GLY A 242 -22.82 -64.04 -21.34
CA GLY A 242 -23.71 -63.03 -21.86
C GLY A 242 -23.04 -61.66 -22.00
N PHE A 243 -23.71 -60.78 -22.75
CA PHE A 243 -23.28 -59.41 -23.02
C PHE A 243 -24.36 -58.40 -22.59
N CYS A 244 -24.02 -57.12 -22.57
CA CYS A 244 -24.95 -56.05 -22.24
C CYS A 244 -25.11 -55.09 -23.43
N ILE A 245 -26.30 -54.47 -23.52
CA ILE A 245 -26.56 -53.31 -24.38
C ILE A 245 -26.85 -52.10 -23.48
N ASN A 246 -27.64 -52.30 -22.43
CA ASN A 246 -27.79 -51.33 -21.34
C ASN A 246 -27.03 -51.81 -20.10
N PRO A 247 -26.70 -50.89 -19.18
CA PRO A 247 -26.13 -51.24 -17.89
C PRO A 247 -26.94 -52.31 -17.15
N TRP A 248 -26.23 -53.30 -16.62
CA TRP A 248 -26.75 -54.43 -15.85
C TRP A 248 -27.59 -55.44 -16.64
N ASP A 249 -27.66 -55.33 -17.97
CA ASP A 249 -28.23 -56.39 -18.79
C ASP A 249 -27.31 -57.64 -18.75
N CYS A 250 -27.91 -58.83 -18.88
CA CYS A 250 -27.19 -60.08 -19.14
C CYS A 250 -27.92 -60.81 -20.27
N LEU A 251 -27.58 -60.45 -21.51
CA LEU A 251 -28.13 -61.04 -22.73
C LEU A 251 -27.29 -62.25 -23.10
N CYS A 252 -27.88 -63.43 -23.03
CA CYS A 252 -27.12 -64.67 -23.23
C CYS A 252 -26.60 -64.82 -24.66
N GLU A 253 -25.36 -65.25 -24.76
CA GLU A 253 -24.79 -65.73 -26.02
C GLU A 253 -25.49 -67.00 -26.50
N THR A 254 -25.30 -67.32 -27.76
CA THR A 254 -25.96 -68.47 -28.38
C THR A 254 -25.58 -69.77 -27.66
N GLY A 255 -26.60 -70.54 -27.26
CA GLY A 255 -26.40 -71.81 -26.54
C GLY A 255 -26.42 -71.69 -25.01
N PHE A 256 -26.66 -70.50 -24.45
CA PHE A 256 -26.86 -70.29 -23.02
C PHE A 256 -28.25 -69.71 -22.71
N THR A 257 -28.76 -69.98 -21.51
CA THR A 257 -30.06 -69.54 -20.99
C THR A 257 -29.97 -69.27 -19.49
N GLY A 258 -31.07 -68.80 -18.89
CA GLY A 258 -31.12 -68.36 -17.50
C GLY A 258 -30.83 -66.86 -17.35
N MET A 259 -31.15 -66.29 -16.20
CA MET A 259 -30.97 -64.84 -15.94
C MET A 259 -29.50 -64.42 -15.84
N LEU A 260 -28.60 -65.37 -15.59
CA LEU A 260 -27.15 -65.16 -15.46
C LEU A 260 -26.35 -65.82 -16.60
N CYS A 261 -27.05 -66.42 -17.59
CA CYS A 261 -26.43 -67.14 -18.70
C CYS A 261 -25.46 -68.24 -18.25
N ASP A 262 -25.79 -68.88 -17.13
CA ASP A 262 -25.05 -69.95 -16.46
C ASP A 262 -25.53 -71.35 -16.89
N GLN A 263 -26.66 -71.44 -17.59
CA GLN A 263 -27.25 -72.70 -18.03
C GLN A 263 -27.03 -72.92 -19.53
N ARG A 264 -26.46 -74.07 -19.92
CA ARG A 264 -26.35 -74.44 -21.34
C ARG A 264 -27.70 -74.93 -21.87
N VAL A 265 -28.07 -74.46 -23.06
CA VAL A 265 -29.26 -74.93 -23.78
C VAL A 265 -29.08 -76.39 -24.17
N VAL A 266 -29.91 -77.27 -23.60
CA VAL A 266 -29.95 -78.69 -23.98
C VAL A 266 -31.00 -78.87 -25.06
N VAL A 267 -30.54 -79.19 -26.27
CA VAL A 267 -31.43 -79.62 -27.36
C VAL A 267 -31.78 -81.08 -27.13
N THR A 268 -32.99 -81.36 -26.65
CA THR A 268 -33.49 -82.74 -26.53
C THR A 268 -34.15 -83.14 -27.85
N ASN A 269 -33.56 -84.10 -28.56
CA ASN A 269 -34.08 -84.61 -29.84
C ASN A 269 -35.29 -85.56 -29.69
N ASN A 270 -35.95 -85.60 -28.52
CA ASN A 270 -36.94 -86.64 -28.20
C ASN A 270 -38.29 -86.05 -27.79
N ALA A 271 -38.90 -85.25 -28.66
CA ALA A 271 -40.33 -84.99 -28.58
C ALA A 271 -40.97 -85.20 -29.96
N ILE A 272 -41.73 -86.30 -30.05
CA ILE A 272 -42.68 -86.54 -31.13
C ILE A 272 -43.77 -85.48 -30.97
N ASN A 273 -43.99 -84.63 -31.96
CA ASN A 273 -45.14 -83.72 -31.93
C ASN A 273 -46.45 -84.53 -32.03
N SER A 274 -47.60 -83.91 -31.74
CA SER A 274 -48.92 -84.57 -31.83
C SER A 274 -49.28 -85.12 -33.22
N ASN A 275 -48.42 -84.88 -34.23
CA ASN A 275 -48.56 -85.34 -35.61
C ASN A 275 -47.50 -86.40 -36.00
N GLY A 276 -46.71 -86.92 -35.06
CA GLY A 276 -45.76 -88.02 -35.33
C GLY A 276 -44.39 -87.60 -35.89
N ASN A 277 -44.09 -86.30 -36.02
CA ASN A 277 -42.80 -85.85 -36.57
C ASN A 277 -41.80 -85.57 -35.44
N ALA A 278 -40.57 -86.08 -35.60
CA ALA A 278 -39.43 -85.74 -34.76
C ALA A 278 -38.96 -84.30 -35.09
N GLY A 279 -39.11 -83.40 -34.12
CA GLY A 279 -38.58 -82.04 -34.20
C GLY A 279 -37.63 -81.78 -33.03
N ALA A 280 -36.57 -81.02 -33.28
CA ALA A 280 -35.71 -80.52 -32.22
C ALA A 280 -36.44 -79.38 -31.49
N PHE A 281 -36.78 -79.57 -30.22
CA PHE A 281 -37.33 -78.52 -29.37
C PHE A 281 -36.25 -78.00 -28.43
N ILE A 282 -36.23 -76.68 -28.24
CA ILE A 282 -35.39 -76.01 -27.26
C ILE A 282 -36.19 -75.98 -25.95
N ASN A 283 -35.76 -76.72 -24.92
CA ASN A 283 -36.38 -76.61 -23.61
C ASN A 283 -35.94 -75.28 -22.99
N ASN A 284 -36.82 -74.27 -23.01
CA ASN A 284 -36.65 -73.05 -22.24
C ASN A 284 -37.44 -73.19 -20.92
N PRO A 285 -36.79 -73.32 -19.75
CA PRO A 285 -37.47 -73.48 -18.46
C PRO A 285 -38.36 -72.28 -18.08
N PHE A 286 -38.21 -71.14 -18.75
CA PHE A 286 -38.96 -69.91 -18.49
C PHE A 286 -40.00 -69.54 -19.56
N ALA A 287 -40.13 -70.31 -20.64
CA ALA A 287 -41.26 -70.16 -21.56
C ALA A 287 -42.44 -70.98 -21.03
N GLN A 288 -43.40 -70.33 -20.38
CA GLN A 288 -44.73 -70.92 -20.22
C GLN A 288 -45.39 -71.03 -21.61
N GLY A 289 -45.07 -72.10 -22.34
CA GLY A 289 -45.65 -72.40 -23.65
C GLY A 289 -44.72 -73.18 -24.56
N ARG A 290 -45.18 -74.34 -25.04
CA ARG A 290 -44.55 -75.08 -26.14
C ARG A 290 -44.75 -74.27 -27.43
N SER A 291 -43.72 -73.56 -27.89
CA SER A 291 -43.71 -72.98 -29.23
C SER A 291 -42.66 -73.68 -30.08
N ALA A 292 -43.12 -74.36 -31.14
CA ALA A 292 -42.24 -74.80 -32.22
C ALA A 292 -41.69 -73.56 -32.92
N LEU A 293 -40.37 -73.41 -32.93
CA LEU A 293 -39.72 -72.36 -33.71
C LEU A 293 -39.13 -72.98 -34.97
N ASN A 294 -39.66 -72.55 -36.10
CA ASN A 294 -39.07 -72.75 -37.41
C ASN A 294 -37.63 -72.22 -37.40
N LEU A 295 -36.73 -72.92 -38.08
CA LEU A 295 -35.29 -72.69 -38.18
C LEU A 295 -34.90 -71.41 -38.96
N GLY A 296 -35.68 -70.34 -38.85
CA GLY A 296 -35.43 -69.06 -39.51
C GLY A 296 -35.94 -67.90 -38.67
N GLY A 297 -35.04 -67.24 -37.96
CA GLY A 297 -35.26 -65.90 -37.38
C GLY A 297 -35.69 -65.88 -35.92
N LEU A 298 -34.72 -65.76 -35.00
CA LEU A 298 -34.98 -65.35 -33.62
C LEU A 298 -33.86 -64.48 -33.09
N ASN A 299 -34.12 -63.18 -33.10
CA ASN A 299 -33.58 -62.24 -32.14
C ASN A 299 -34.75 -61.51 -31.46
N LYS A 300 -35.71 -62.29 -30.95
CA LYS A 300 -36.81 -61.80 -30.11
C LYS A 300 -36.96 -62.74 -28.92
N GLN A 301 -36.16 -62.49 -27.89
CA GLN A 301 -36.54 -62.92 -26.55
C GLN A 301 -37.78 -62.09 -26.15
N ALA A 302 -38.81 -62.77 -25.64
CA ALA A 302 -39.92 -62.12 -24.98
C ALA A 302 -39.36 -61.28 -23.82
N SER A 303 -39.70 -60.00 -23.79
CA SER A 303 -39.39 -59.08 -22.71
C SER A 303 -39.98 -59.60 -21.40
N THR A 304 -39.13 -60.20 -20.56
CA THR A 304 -39.46 -60.49 -19.17
C THR A 304 -39.51 -59.19 -18.37
N PRO A 305 -40.32 -59.10 -17.29
CA PRO A 305 -40.34 -57.93 -16.44
C PRO A 305 -38.95 -57.66 -15.86
N ARG A 306 -38.50 -56.41 -15.96
CA ARG A 306 -37.28 -55.90 -15.34
C ARG A 306 -37.28 -56.29 -13.85
N PRO A 307 -36.22 -56.90 -13.29
CA PRO A 307 -36.11 -57.09 -11.85
C PRO A 307 -36.14 -55.72 -11.15
N PRO A 308 -36.71 -55.61 -9.93
CA PRO A 308 -36.70 -54.36 -9.19
C PRO A 308 -35.26 -53.86 -9.07
N LEU A 309 -35.05 -52.57 -9.36
CA LEU A 309 -33.76 -51.91 -9.15
C LEU A 309 -33.28 -52.21 -7.72
N PRO A 310 -32.00 -52.56 -7.52
CA PRO A 310 -31.45 -52.59 -6.17
C PRO A 310 -31.65 -51.22 -5.52
N SER A 311 -32.04 -51.23 -4.25
CA SER A 311 -32.11 -50.03 -3.43
C SER A 311 -30.79 -49.26 -3.51
N PRO A 312 -30.82 -47.92 -3.62
CA PRO A 312 -29.59 -47.14 -3.66
C PRO A 312 -28.73 -47.47 -2.44
N PRO A 313 -27.39 -47.48 -2.56
CA PRO A 313 -26.53 -47.56 -1.39
C PRO A 313 -26.87 -46.41 -0.43
N PRO A 314 -26.74 -46.61 0.90
CA PRO A 314 -26.95 -45.53 1.85
C PRO A 314 -26.11 -44.33 1.43
N SER A 315 -26.75 -43.17 1.32
CA SER A 315 -26.08 -41.92 0.98
C SER A 315 -24.95 -41.67 1.97
N LEU A 316 -23.71 -41.63 1.47
CA LEU A 316 -22.61 -41.01 2.21
C LEU A 316 -23.04 -39.57 2.56
N PRO A 317 -22.80 -39.11 3.80
CA PRO A 317 -23.20 -37.77 4.21
C PRO A 317 -22.57 -36.75 3.27
N SER A 318 -23.40 -35.85 2.77
CA SER A 318 -22.99 -34.72 1.95
C SER A 318 -21.96 -33.89 2.74
N PRO A 319 -20.85 -33.45 2.13
CA PRO A 319 -20.09 -32.34 2.70
C PRO A 319 -21.00 -31.09 2.72
N PRO A 320 -20.92 -30.23 3.74
CA PRO A 320 -21.76 -29.04 3.82
C PRO A 320 -21.42 -28.08 2.68
N SER A 321 -22.42 -27.75 1.86
CA SER A 321 -22.31 -26.69 0.85
C SER A 321 -22.59 -25.33 1.48
N PRO A 322 -21.87 -24.26 1.08
CA PRO A 322 -22.07 -22.92 1.60
C PRO A 322 -23.05 -22.16 0.71
N THR A 323 -24.14 -21.63 1.27
CA THR A 323 -24.71 -20.36 0.81
C THR A 323 -25.61 -19.73 1.87
N GLU A 324 -25.24 -18.49 2.19
CA GLU A 324 -26.10 -17.32 2.36
C GLU A 324 -27.24 -17.40 3.39
N ALA A 325 -26.92 -16.87 4.57
CA ALA A 325 -27.88 -16.28 5.47
C ALA A 325 -28.49 -15.02 4.85
N SER A 326 -29.81 -14.96 4.73
CA SER A 326 -30.54 -13.69 4.84
C SER A 326 -31.88 -13.89 5.55
N ALA A 327 -31.99 -13.18 6.67
CA ALA A 327 -33.17 -12.62 7.33
C ALA A 327 -34.50 -13.41 7.28
N THR A 328 -34.91 -13.94 8.43
CA THR A 328 -35.95 -13.35 9.29
C THR A 328 -36.21 -14.27 10.48
N ASP A 329 -35.77 -13.86 11.68
CA ASP A 329 -36.60 -14.01 12.88
C ASP A 329 -36.07 -13.09 13.98
N THR A 330 -36.89 -12.06 14.24
CA THR A 330 -36.91 -11.24 15.44
C THR A 330 -37.51 -12.07 16.57
N ASP A 331 -36.70 -12.52 17.51
CA ASP A 331 -36.84 -12.24 18.95
C ASP A 331 -35.81 -13.07 19.74
N GLN A 332 -35.42 -12.56 20.91
CA GLN A 332 -34.45 -13.13 21.85
C GLN A 332 -32.96 -12.95 21.51
N SER A 333 -32.52 -11.69 21.51
CA SER A 333 -31.25 -11.31 22.17
C SER A 333 -31.16 -9.79 22.38
N ASN A 334 -32.18 -9.22 23.02
CA ASN A 334 -32.15 -7.88 23.61
C ASN A 334 -31.74 -7.93 25.10
N LEU A 335 -30.69 -8.68 25.40
CA LEU A 335 -30.04 -8.69 26.71
C LEU A 335 -28.55 -8.89 26.44
N LEU A 336 -27.83 -7.77 26.25
CA LEU A 336 -26.38 -7.56 26.44
C LEU A 336 -25.86 -6.27 25.77
N ALA A 337 -26.75 -5.38 25.27
CA ALA A 337 -26.40 -4.05 24.77
C ALA A 337 -26.99 -2.90 25.61
N GLN A 338 -26.96 -3.04 26.94
CA GLN A 338 -27.20 -1.94 27.89
C GLN A 338 -26.13 -1.94 28.99
N SER A 339 -24.86 -1.89 28.60
CA SER A 339 -23.75 -1.84 29.57
C SER A 339 -22.50 -1.09 29.06
N TYR A 340 -22.60 -0.26 28.02
CA TYR A 340 -21.44 0.53 27.57
C TYR A 340 -21.70 2.01 27.29
N ASP A 341 -22.97 2.46 27.30
CA ASP A 341 -23.31 3.88 27.10
C ASP A 341 -23.64 4.66 28.39
N ASP A 342 -23.61 4.01 29.57
CA ASP A 342 -23.76 4.69 30.87
C ASP A 342 -22.42 5.14 31.49
N ILE A 343 -21.28 5.02 30.78
CA ILE A 343 -19.95 5.41 31.29
C ILE A 343 -19.46 6.77 30.76
N ILE A 344 -20.17 7.43 29.82
CA ILE A 344 -19.76 8.74 29.26
C ILE A 344 -20.73 9.89 29.65
N ARG A 345 -21.58 9.71 30.68
CA ARG A 345 -22.35 10.82 31.28
C ARG A 345 -22.42 10.72 32.79
N GLY A 346 -21.30 11.04 33.44
CA GLY A 346 -21.23 11.25 34.89
C GLY A 346 -20.55 12.58 35.20
N ASN A 347 -21.36 13.57 35.58
CA ASN A 347 -20.92 14.77 36.28
C ASN A 347 -20.08 14.41 37.52
N PHE A 348 -18.95 15.08 37.73
CA PHE A 348 -18.33 15.23 39.03
C PHE A 348 -18.36 16.70 39.41
N GLU A 349 -19.33 17.07 40.26
CA GLU A 349 -19.15 18.13 41.24
C GLU A 349 -18.25 17.58 42.37
N GLY A 350 -17.35 18.42 42.90
CA GLY A 350 -16.76 18.21 44.23
C GLY A 350 -15.23 18.21 44.31
N ARG A 351 -14.61 19.39 44.19
CA ARG A 351 -13.71 19.97 45.22
C ARG A 351 -13.27 21.38 44.86
#